data_AF-A0A965C7L6-F1
#
_entry.id   AF-A0A965C7L6-F1
#
_cell.length_a   1.000
_cell.length_b   1.000
_cell.length_c   1.000
_cell.angle_alpha   90.00
_cell.angle_beta   90.00
_cell.angle_gamma   90.00
#
_symmetry.space_group_name_H-M   'P 1'
#
loop_
_entity.id
_entity.type
_entity.pdbx_description
1 polymer ?
#
loop_
_entity_poly.entity_id
_entity_poly.type
_entity_poly.pdbx_seq_one_letter_code
_entity_poly.pdbx_strand_id
1 'polypeptide(L)' 'KAANLPIEAPKLGVDKYIDLMGLDKKVVDGKIRLVLQQGIGKSVVTSDYPVEALRQTLALD' A
#
# COMPACT_ATOMS: atom_id res chain seq x y z
N LYS A 1 -14.77 -4.76 -14.73
CA LYS A 1 -14.27 -6.13 -14.42
C LYS A 1 -14.06 -6.93 -15.72
N ALA A 2 -13.16 -6.47 -16.60
CA ALA A 2 -12.94 -7.12 -17.91
C ALA A 2 -11.79 -8.14 -17.89
N ALA A 3 -10.81 -7.97 -16.98
CA ALA A 3 -9.61 -8.80 -16.91
C ALA A 3 -9.70 -9.97 -15.90
N ASN A 4 -10.86 -10.17 -15.26
CA ASN A 4 -11.11 -11.23 -14.27
C ASN A 4 -10.05 -11.38 -13.17
N LEU A 5 -9.47 -10.25 -12.75
CA LEU A 5 -8.46 -10.21 -11.69
C LEU A 5 -9.15 -10.16 -10.31
N PRO A 6 -8.56 -10.81 -9.29
CA PRO A 6 -9.00 -10.65 -7.92
C PRO A 6 -8.82 -9.19 -7.49
N ILE A 7 -9.89 -8.59 -6.97
CA ILE A 7 -9.91 -7.22 -6.44
C ILE A 7 -9.99 -7.20 -4.91
N GLU A 8 -10.16 -8.37 -4.30
CA GLU A 8 -10.16 -8.56 -2.86
C GLU A 8 -8.77 -9.02 -2.44
N ALA A 9 -8.23 -8.36 -1.42
CA ALA A 9 -6.94 -8.72 -0.86
C ALA A 9 -7.08 -10.01 -0.03
N PRO A 10 -6.06 -10.91 -0.02
CA PRO A 10 -6.07 -12.04 0.89
C PRO A 10 -6.06 -11.56 2.35
N LYS A 11 -6.78 -12.28 3.23
CA LYS A 11 -6.90 -11.97 4.67
C LYS A 11 -5.61 -12.26 5.43
N LEU A 12 -4.55 -11.51 5.15
CA LEU A 12 -3.24 -11.63 5.82
C LEU A 12 -3.19 -10.84 7.13
N GLY A 13 -4.08 -9.86 7.32
CA GLY A 13 -4.10 -8.94 8.45
C GLY A 13 -3.19 -7.72 8.23
N VAL A 14 -3.63 -6.56 8.70
CA VAL A 14 -2.98 -5.25 8.49
C VAL A 14 -1.51 -5.26 8.93
N ASP A 15 -1.22 -5.79 10.11
CA ASP A 15 0.15 -5.80 10.65
C ASP A 15 1.09 -6.64 9.78
N LYS A 16 0.63 -7.80 9.28
CA LYS A 16 1.41 -8.65 8.37
C LYS A 16 1.67 -7.98 7.03
N TYR A 17 0.70 -7.22 6.51
CA TYR A 17 0.90 -6.41 5.31
C TYR A 17 1.96 -5.34 5.52
N ILE A 18 1.93 -4.63 6.66
CA ILE A 18 2.90 -3.59 7.01
C ILE A 18 4.30 -4.20 7.19
N ASP A 19 4.42 -5.31 7.90
CA ASP A 19 5.68 -6.02 8.10
C ASP A 19 6.30 -6.45 6.76
N LEU A 20 5.47 -7.02 5.86
CA LEU A 20 5.92 -7.41 4.52
C LEU A 20 6.34 -6.20 3.66
N MET A 21 5.65 -5.07 3.77
CA MET A 21 6.02 -3.84 3.07
C MET A 21 7.30 -3.21 3.65
N GLY A 22 7.54 -3.34 4.95
CA GLY A 22 8.73 -2.83 5.64
C GLY A 22 10.00 -3.66 5.41
N LEU A 23 9.87 -4.91 4.95
CA LEU A 23 10.99 -5.80 4.64
C LEU A 23 11.68 -5.49 3.29
N ASP A 24 11.15 -4.57 2.48
CA ASP A 24 11.77 -4.18 1.20
C ASP A 24 13.10 -3.44 1.42
N LYS A 25 14.20 -4.08 1.01
CA LYS A 25 15.59 -3.76 1.36
C LYS A 25 16.17 -2.56 0.60
N LYS A 26 15.45 -1.44 0.54
CA LYS A 26 15.97 -0.09 0.24
C LYS A 26 15.44 0.95 1.24
N VAL A 27 15.35 0.54 2.51
CA VAL A 27 15.18 1.41 3.67
C VAL A 27 16.45 2.23 3.86
N VAL A 28 16.54 3.34 3.15
CA VAL A 28 17.13 4.55 3.71
C VAL A 28 15.95 5.20 4.45
N ASP A 29 15.96 5.19 5.78
CA ASP A 29 15.01 5.87 6.68
C ASP A 29 13.66 5.22 7.11
N GLY A 30 13.41 3.95 6.79
CA GLY A 30 12.32 3.17 7.42
C GLY A 30 10.91 3.57 6.97
N LYS A 31 10.79 4.37 5.91
CA LYS A 31 9.52 4.80 5.33
C LYS A 31 9.19 4.00 4.08
N ILE A 32 8.05 3.33 4.08
CA ILE A 32 7.49 2.68 2.89
C ILE A 32 7.18 3.78 1.86
N ARG A 33 7.58 3.57 0.60
CA ARG A 33 7.25 4.49 -0.50
C ARG A 33 6.06 3.93 -1.27
N LEU A 34 4.96 4.68 -1.30
CA LEU A 34 3.75 4.31 -2.01
C LEU A 34 3.70 5.01 -3.36
N VAL A 35 3.19 4.29 -4.36
CA VAL A 35 2.81 4.87 -5.65
C VAL A 35 1.31 5.17 -5.57
N LEU A 36 0.96 6.44 -5.42
CA LEU A 36 -0.44 6.87 -5.32
C LEU A 36 -0.89 7.46 -6.65
N GLN A 37 -2.05 7.02 -7.13
CA GLN A 37 -2.64 7.53 -8.35
C GLN A 37 -3.50 8.77 -8.01
N GLN A 38 -3.13 9.94 -8.52
CA GLN A 38 -3.91 11.17 -8.39
C GLN A 38 -4.95 11.33 -9.52
N GLY A 39 -4.83 10.50 -10.56
CA GLY A 39 -5.75 10.43 -11.69
C GLY A 39 -5.25 9.46 -12.75
N ILE A 40 -6.08 9.15 -13.74
CA ILE A 40 -5.67 8.28 -14.85
C ILE A 40 -4.51 8.95 -15.60
N GLY A 41 -3.35 8.27 -15.65
CA GLY A 41 -2.12 8.79 -16.24
C GLY A 41 -1.28 9.70 -15.33
N LYS A 42 -1.69 9.94 -14.08
CA LYS A 42 -0.93 10.72 -13.09
C LYS A 42 -0.74 9.93 -11.80
N SER A 43 0.51 9.62 -11.49
CA SER A 43 0.90 8.96 -10.24
C SER A 43 2.05 9.69 -9.58
N VAL A 44 2.04 9.73 -8.25
CA VAL A 44 3.12 10.29 -7.42
C VAL A 44 3.71 9.19 -6.56
N VAL A 45 5.04 9.17 -6.44
CA VAL A 45 5.74 8.30 -5.48
C VAL A 45 5.99 9.13 -4.23
N THR A 46 5.33 8.78 -3.13
CA THR A 46 5.44 9.52 -1.87
C THR A 46 5.66 8.58 -0.69
N SER A 47 6.47 9.02 0.26
CA SER A 47 6.59 8.45 1.60
C SER A 47 5.94 9.34 2.66
N ASP A 48 5.33 10.45 2.24
CA ASP A 48 4.65 11.41 3.09
C ASP A 48 3.16 11.09 3.11
N TYR A 49 2.78 10.15 3.97
CA TYR A 49 1.39 9.78 4.19
C TYR A 49 1.17 9.40 5.66
N PRO A 50 -0.03 9.62 6.20
CA PRO A 50 -0.36 9.20 7.55
C PRO A 50 -0.48 7.68 7.61
N VAL A 51 0.29 7.06 8.52
CA VAL A 51 0.29 5.60 8.76
C VAL A 51 -1.12 5.09 9.07
N GLU A 52 -1.94 5.89 9.76
CA GLU A 52 -3.31 5.51 10.09
C GLU A 52 -4.21 5.36 8.85
N ALA A 53 -4.03 6.21 7.82
CA ALA A 53 -4.79 6.07 6.58
C ALA A 53 -4.37 4.80 5.81
N LEU A 54 -3.09 4.42 5.87
CA LEU A 54 -2.63 3.15 5.33
C LEU A 54 -3.27 1.98 6.07
N ARG A 55 -3.31 2.01 7.41
CA ARG A 55 -3.95 0.97 8.23
C ARG A 55 -5.44 0.83 7.91
N GLN A 56 -6.16 1.94 7.79
CA GLN A 56 -7.58 1.95 7.41
C GLN A 56 -7.80 1.34 6.02
N THR A 57 -6.94 1.68 5.05
CA THR A 57 -7.04 1.16 3.68
C THR A 57 -6.79 -0.35 3.63
N LEU A 58 -5.88 -0.86 4.45
CA LEU A 58 -5.59 -2.28 4.57
C LEU A 58 -6.62 -3.04 5.43
N ALA A 59 -7.40 -2.33 6.24
CA ALA A 59 -8.47 -2.88 7.08
C ALA A 59 -9.83 -2.93 6.37
N LEU A 60 -9.95 -2.31 5.18
CA LEU A 60 -11.14 -2.40 4.35
C LEU A 60 -11.21 -3.80 3.74
N ASP A 61 -12.06 -4.63 4.31
CA ASP A 61 -12.55 -5.90 3.75
C ASP A 61 -13.48 -5.67 2.54
#